data_AF-A0A519CRP2-F1
#
_entry.id   AF-A0A519CRP2-F1
#
_cell.length_a   1.000
_cell.length_b   1.000
_cell.length_c   1.000
_cell.angle_alpha   90.00
_cell.angle_beta   90.00
_cell.angle_gamma   90.00
#
_symmetry.space_group_name_H-M   'P 1'
#
loop_
_entity.id
_entity.type
_entity.pdbx_description
1 polymer ?
#
loop_
_entity_poly.entity_id
_entity_poly.type
_entity_poly.pdbx_seq_one_letter_code
_entity_poly.pdbx_strand_id
1 'polypeptide(L)'
;MKILFIGGSHPRHLYYANKINKKYPLSGSIIQIRENMIPIPKSNLDEHDKQNFVKHFSNREKLEKKYFGNQELPTCSVLQVTDDELNTEKSSNFIKSIKPDLVLIFGCSMIKNPLFENLPHNSINLHLGISPRYRGSATLFWPFYFMEPNLAGSTFHHIISEPDAGNIIHQSTPKLELNDTIHDVACKTIIQSTEDIIELIKIFEENSSWKKFNQKGTGKNFLKNDFKAEHLRVIYDIFDDDMVKKYLEGFLDSKKINLIKQF
;
A
#
# COMPACT_ATOMS: atom_id res chain seq x y z
N MET A 1 21.34 11.58 -6.58
CA MET A 1 20.30 10.71 -7.15
C MET A 1 19.00 11.50 -7.28
N LYS A 2 18.31 11.39 -8.40
CA LYS A 2 16.97 11.98 -8.61
C LYS A 2 15.89 10.96 -8.30
N ILE A 3 15.05 11.26 -7.32
CA ILE A 3 13.93 10.40 -6.91
C ILE A 3 12.64 11.03 -7.42
N LEU A 4 11.78 10.23 -8.03
CA LEU A 4 10.43 10.62 -8.38
C LEU A 4 9.40 9.73 -7.69
N PHE A 5 8.32 10.33 -7.19
CA PHE A 5 7.21 9.59 -6.60
C PHE A 5 6.02 9.52 -7.56
N ILE A 6 5.37 8.35 -7.64
CA ILE A 6 4.07 8.19 -8.33
C ILE A 6 3.10 7.58 -7.33
N GLY A 7 2.01 8.28 -7.02
CA GLY A 7 1.05 7.75 -6.06
C GLY A 7 -0.28 8.45 -6.05
N GLY A 8 -1.18 7.99 -5.18
CA GLY A 8 -2.50 8.60 -5.05
C GLY A 8 -2.53 9.83 -4.15
N SER A 9 -3.63 10.58 -4.17
CA SER A 9 -3.84 11.79 -3.35
C SER A 9 -4.38 11.53 -1.93
N HIS A 10 -4.62 10.29 -1.52
CA HIS A 10 -5.08 9.99 -0.16
C HIS A 10 -4.01 10.29 0.90
N PRO A 11 -4.40 10.63 2.15
CA PRO A 11 -3.47 11.02 3.23
C PRO A 11 -2.34 10.02 3.44
N ARG A 12 -2.62 8.72 3.44
CA ARG A 12 -1.59 7.68 3.60
C ARG A 12 -0.49 7.69 2.53
N HIS A 13 -0.83 8.01 1.27
CA HIS A 13 0.14 8.06 0.17
C HIS A 13 0.98 9.34 0.26
N LEU A 14 0.32 10.47 0.57
CA LEU A 14 0.99 11.75 0.76
C LEU A 14 1.90 11.74 2.00
N TYR A 15 1.49 11.07 3.08
CA TYR A 15 2.32 10.85 4.26
C TYR A 15 3.63 10.15 3.90
N TYR A 16 3.53 9.04 3.16
CA TYR A 16 4.67 8.28 2.67
C TYR A 16 5.61 9.17 1.83
N ALA A 17 5.07 9.88 0.84
CA ALA A 17 5.85 10.77 -0.02
C ALA A 17 6.50 11.93 0.76
N ASN A 18 5.77 12.57 1.68
CA ASN A 18 6.26 13.69 2.47
C ASN A 18 7.34 13.29 3.47
N LYS A 19 7.24 12.08 4.06
CA LYS A 19 8.28 11.54 4.93
C LYS A 19 9.56 11.25 4.16
N ILE A 20 9.46 10.69 2.95
CA ILE A 20 10.60 10.53 2.06
C ILE A 20 11.18 11.91 1.71
N ASN A 21 10.36 12.85 1.23
CA ASN A 21 10.80 14.18 0.79
C ASN A 21 11.57 14.96 1.87
N LYS A 22 11.23 14.76 3.15
CA LYS A 22 11.93 15.37 4.29
C LYS A 22 13.37 14.85 4.48
N LYS A 23 13.66 13.62 4.05
CA LYS A 23 14.99 13.00 4.22
C LYS A 23 15.76 12.90 2.91
N TYR A 24 15.06 12.63 1.81
CA TYR A 24 15.58 12.60 0.45
C TYR A 24 14.68 13.47 -0.44
N PRO A 25 15.13 14.68 -0.82
CA PRO A 25 14.33 15.58 -1.64
C PRO A 25 13.86 14.93 -2.95
N LEU A 26 12.56 14.93 -3.18
CA LEU A 26 11.94 14.44 -4.40
C LEU A 26 12.21 15.44 -5.53
N SER A 27 12.70 14.94 -6.66
CA SER A 27 12.89 15.75 -7.88
C SER A 27 11.58 15.99 -8.62
N GLY A 28 10.58 15.14 -8.40
CA GLY A 28 9.21 15.34 -8.88
C GLY A 28 8.22 14.34 -8.28
N SER A 29 6.94 14.63 -8.40
CA SER A 29 5.85 13.74 -8.01
C SER A 29 4.72 13.74 -9.03
N ILE A 30 4.25 12.57 -9.43
CA ILE A 30 2.98 12.40 -10.14
C ILE A 30 1.94 11.96 -9.11
N ILE A 31 0.92 12.80 -8.90
CA ILE A 31 -0.13 12.56 -7.90
C ILE A 31 -1.45 12.29 -8.62
N GLN A 32 -1.89 11.03 -8.59
CA GLN A 32 -3.20 10.64 -9.07
C GLN A 32 -4.28 11.07 -8.09
N ILE A 33 -5.24 11.87 -8.54
CA ILE A 33 -6.42 12.23 -7.76
C ILE A 33 -7.26 10.96 -7.56
N ARG A 34 -7.37 10.52 -6.31
CA ARG A 34 -8.14 9.35 -5.91
C ARG A 34 -9.58 9.73 -5.57
N GLU A 35 -10.43 8.72 -5.66
CA GLU A 35 -11.85 8.74 -5.31
C GLU A 35 -12.11 9.12 -3.83
N ASN A 36 -13.39 9.20 -3.46
CA ASN A 36 -13.78 9.49 -2.08
C ASN A 36 -13.26 8.43 -1.10
N MET A 37 -12.80 8.90 0.07
CA MET A 37 -12.31 8.07 1.17
C MET A 37 -13.37 7.13 1.77
N ILE A 38 -14.65 7.50 1.66
CA ILE A 38 -15.77 6.66 2.05
C ILE A 38 -16.53 6.26 0.78
N PRO A 39 -16.42 4.99 0.33
CA PRO A 39 -17.22 4.48 -0.77
C PRO A 39 -18.70 4.44 -0.42
N ILE A 40 -19.56 4.53 -1.44
CA ILE A 40 -21.01 4.41 -1.28
C ILE A 40 -21.37 2.91 -1.30
N PRO A 41 -22.09 2.38 -0.29
CA PRO A 41 -22.54 0.98 -0.30
C PRO A 41 -23.52 0.73 -1.45
N LYS A 42 -23.55 -0.51 -1.97
CA LYS A 42 -24.53 -0.88 -3.00
C LYS A 42 -25.95 -0.79 -2.45
N SER A 43 -26.88 -0.29 -3.26
CA SER A 43 -28.27 -0.05 -2.85
C SER A 43 -29.00 -1.30 -2.39
N ASN A 44 -28.67 -2.46 -2.99
CA ASN A 44 -29.29 -3.76 -2.74
C ASN A 44 -28.69 -4.55 -1.56
N LEU A 45 -27.73 -3.99 -0.81
CA LEU A 45 -27.21 -4.64 0.39
C LEU A 45 -28.26 -4.69 1.50
N ASP A 46 -28.23 -5.75 2.30
CA ASP A 46 -28.97 -5.81 3.56
C ASP A 46 -28.54 -4.69 4.50
N GLU A 47 -29.46 -4.24 5.37
CA GLU A 47 -29.22 -3.10 6.26
C GLU A 47 -28.06 -3.36 7.23
N HIS A 48 -27.92 -4.60 7.71
CA HIS A 48 -26.81 -4.97 8.59
C HIS A 48 -25.46 -4.87 7.89
N ASP A 49 -25.35 -5.35 6.66
CA ASP A 49 -24.11 -5.26 5.88
C ASP A 49 -23.79 -3.82 5.46
N LYS A 50 -24.81 -2.99 5.22
CA LYS A 50 -24.64 -1.55 5.01
C LYS A 50 -24.02 -0.88 6.23
N GLN A 51 -24.51 -1.20 7.43
CA GLN A 51 -23.97 -0.66 8.68
C GLN A 51 -22.51 -1.07 8.89
N ASN A 52 -22.18 -2.35 8.67
CA ASN A 52 -20.80 -2.84 8.75
C ASN A 52 -19.88 -2.18 7.71
N PHE A 53 -20.37 -1.98 6.48
CA PHE A 53 -19.64 -1.29 5.43
C PHE A 53 -19.34 0.17 5.82
N VAL A 54 -20.34 0.91 6.30
CA VAL A 54 -20.16 2.28 6.79
C VAL A 54 -19.20 2.31 7.99
N LYS A 55 -19.39 1.45 9.00
CA LYS A 55 -18.50 1.31 10.16
C LYS A 55 -17.05 1.13 9.72
N HIS A 56 -16.78 0.26 8.75
CA HIS A 56 -15.44 0.01 8.23
C HIS A 56 -14.80 1.25 7.63
N PHE A 57 -15.45 1.89 6.66
CA PHE A 57 -14.83 3.02 5.97
C PHE A 57 -14.75 4.27 6.84
N SER A 58 -15.69 4.47 7.77
CA SER A 58 -15.59 5.53 8.79
C SER A 58 -14.46 5.28 9.79
N ASN A 59 -14.26 4.03 10.24
CA ASN A 59 -13.12 3.69 11.09
C ASN A 59 -11.79 3.91 10.36
N ARG A 60 -11.70 3.49 9.09
CA ARG A 60 -10.51 3.77 8.25
C ARG A 60 -10.20 5.26 8.19
N GLU A 61 -11.19 6.09 7.86
CA GLU A 61 -11.00 7.54 7.76
C GLU A 61 -10.55 8.14 9.11
N LYS A 62 -11.21 7.76 10.21
CA LYS A 62 -10.85 8.20 11.57
C LYS A 62 -9.41 7.84 11.93
N LEU A 63 -8.99 6.60 11.66
CA LEU A 63 -7.64 6.14 11.98
C LEU A 63 -6.59 6.75 11.03
N GLU A 64 -6.87 6.86 9.73
CA GLU A 64 -5.96 7.56 8.80
C GLU A 64 -5.76 9.02 9.23
N LYS A 65 -6.83 9.71 9.67
CA LYS A 65 -6.72 11.07 10.21
C LYS A 65 -5.90 11.11 11.52
N LYS A 66 -6.06 10.13 12.40
CA LYS A 66 -5.28 10.02 13.65
C LYS A 66 -3.79 9.81 13.38
N TYR A 67 -3.42 8.91 12.47
CA TYR A 67 -2.02 8.53 12.22
C TYR A 67 -1.30 9.45 11.25
N PHE A 68 -2.00 9.91 10.20
CA PHE A 68 -1.39 10.68 9.12
C PHE A 68 -1.75 12.16 9.18
N GLY A 69 -2.84 12.53 9.85
CA GLY A 69 -3.34 13.90 9.85
C GLY A 69 -3.74 14.36 8.44
N ASN A 70 -3.83 15.68 8.27
CA ASN A 70 -3.95 16.28 6.95
C ASN A 70 -2.58 16.29 6.28
N GLN A 71 -2.54 15.96 4.99
CA GLN A 71 -1.32 15.96 4.21
C GLN A 71 -1.43 16.95 3.06
N GLU A 72 -0.38 17.72 2.85
CA GLU A 72 -0.21 18.57 1.67
C GLU A 72 0.51 17.80 0.56
N LEU A 73 0.50 18.36 -0.64
CA LEU A 73 1.31 17.83 -1.74
C LEU A 73 2.81 17.95 -1.38
N PRO A 74 3.66 16.99 -1.81
CA PRO A 74 5.09 17.07 -1.57
C PRO A 74 5.70 18.33 -2.17
N THR A 75 6.51 19.03 -1.38
CA THR A 75 7.26 20.23 -1.81
C THR A 75 8.32 19.86 -2.84
N CYS A 76 7.90 19.74 -4.11
CA CYS A 76 8.72 19.43 -5.28
C CYS A 76 7.94 19.84 -6.56
N SER A 77 8.46 19.51 -7.74
CA SER A 77 7.66 19.62 -8.97
C SER A 77 6.53 18.59 -8.94
N VAL A 78 5.27 19.02 -9.04
CA VAL A 78 4.11 18.11 -8.95
C VAL A 78 3.29 18.14 -10.24
N LEU A 79 3.00 16.96 -10.78
CA LEU A 79 2.00 16.74 -11.82
C LEU A 79 0.79 16.03 -11.20
N GLN A 80 -0.35 16.72 -11.09
CA GLN A 80 -1.61 16.07 -10.73
C GLN A 80 -2.30 15.49 -11.96
N VAL A 81 -2.82 14.27 -11.83
CA VAL A 81 -3.47 13.53 -12.91
C VAL A 81 -4.77 12.88 -12.42
N THR A 82 -5.75 12.74 -13.31
CA THR A 82 -6.90 11.85 -13.10
C THR A 82 -6.53 10.39 -13.39
N ASP A 83 -7.48 9.46 -13.22
CA ASP A 83 -7.29 8.06 -13.63
C ASP A 83 -7.02 7.91 -15.13
N ASP A 84 -7.75 8.66 -15.96
CA ASP A 84 -7.60 8.65 -17.42
C ASP A 84 -6.29 9.30 -17.88
N GLU A 85 -5.72 10.21 -17.08
CA GLU A 85 -4.50 10.93 -17.42
C GLU A 85 -3.20 10.23 -16.98
N LEU A 86 -3.25 9.36 -15.96
CA LEU A 86 -2.07 8.74 -15.37
C LEU A 86 -1.19 8.05 -16.41
N ASN A 87 -1.78 7.28 -17.31
CA ASN A 87 -1.08 6.51 -18.33
C ASN A 87 -1.14 7.19 -19.70
N THR A 88 -0.90 8.51 -19.75
CA THR A 88 -0.85 9.27 -21.01
C THR A 88 0.54 9.87 -21.24
N GLU A 89 0.77 10.43 -22.43
CA GLU A 89 2.00 11.17 -22.74
C GLU A 89 2.26 12.34 -21.78
N LYS A 90 1.23 12.87 -21.11
CA LYS A 90 1.38 13.90 -20.06
C LYS A 90 2.33 13.42 -18.95
N SER A 91 2.08 12.22 -18.42
CA SER A 91 2.92 11.60 -17.39
C SER A 91 4.29 11.19 -17.95
N SER A 92 4.32 10.61 -19.15
CA SER A 92 5.58 10.22 -19.79
C SER A 92 6.52 11.41 -20.01
N ASN A 93 5.99 12.54 -20.49
CA ASN A 93 6.77 13.77 -20.71
C ASN A 93 7.26 14.38 -19.40
N PHE A 94 6.48 14.29 -18.33
CA PHE A 94 6.92 14.71 -17.00
C PHE A 94 8.07 13.84 -16.47
N ILE A 95 8.01 12.51 -16.61
CA ILE A 95 9.13 11.65 -16.23
C ILE A 95 10.38 11.95 -17.05
N LYS A 96 10.23 12.13 -18.37
CA LYS A 96 11.35 12.49 -19.29
C LYS A 96 12.00 13.83 -18.93
N SER A 97 11.24 14.81 -18.43
CA SER A 97 11.78 16.11 -18.03
C SER A 97 12.59 16.02 -16.73
N ILE A 98 12.14 15.20 -15.77
CA ILE A 98 12.85 14.99 -14.50
C ILE A 98 14.10 14.12 -14.70
N LYS A 99 14.01 13.07 -15.52
CA LYS A 99 15.02 12.00 -15.69
C LYS A 99 15.39 11.35 -14.34
N PRO A 100 14.44 10.68 -13.65
CA PRO A 100 14.70 10.09 -12.35
C PRO A 100 15.61 8.84 -12.44
N ASP A 101 16.47 8.67 -11.46
CA ASP A 101 17.28 7.45 -11.27
C ASP A 101 16.47 6.35 -10.55
N LEU A 102 15.53 6.77 -9.71
CA LEU A 102 14.68 5.93 -8.87
C LEU A 102 13.23 6.45 -8.91
N VAL A 103 12.28 5.55 -9.15
CA VAL A 103 10.84 5.85 -9.03
C VAL A 103 10.22 5.00 -7.93
N LEU A 104 9.53 5.67 -7.01
CA LEU A 104 8.80 5.06 -5.91
C LEU A 104 7.31 5.13 -6.19
N ILE A 105 6.65 3.98 -6.23
CA ILE A 105 5.24 3.87 -6.62
C ILE A 105 4.42 3.43 -5.40
N PHE A 106 3.33 4.13 -5.10
CA PHE A 106 2.43 3.74 -4.03
C PHE A 106 1.01 4.31 -4.20
N GLY A 107 0.02 3.42 -4.34
CA GLY A 107 -1.39 3.80 -4.21
C GLY A 107 -1.99 4.54 -5.41
N CYS A 108 -1.37 4.43 -6.58
CA CYS A 108 -1.96 4.81 -7.85
C CYS A 108 -2.58 3.59 -8.58
N SER A 109 -3.32 3.86 -9.65
CA SER A 109 -3.79 2.83 -10.58
C SER A 109 -2.61 2.17 -11.31
N MET A 110 -2.86 0.98 -11.86
CA MET A 110 -1.85 0.20 -12.58
C MET A 110 -1.13 1.04 -13.64
N ILE A 111 0.20 1.03 -13.59
CA ILE A 111 1.04 1.72 -14.57
C ILE A 111 1.03 0.93 -15.88
N LYS A 112 0.75 1.60 -16.98
CA LYS A 112 0.63 1.05 -18.33
C LYS A 112 1.41 1.91 -19.32
N ASN A 113 1.57 1.42 -20.55
CA ASN A 113 2.12 2.23 -21.64
C ASN A 113 1.21 3.44 -21.93
N PRO A 114 1.81 4.60 -22.30
CA PRO A 114 3.25 4.83 -22.52
C PRO A 114 4.06 5.12 -21.24
N LEU A 115 3.43 5.28 -20.07
CA LEU A 115 4.14 5.65 -18.84
C LEU A 115 5.16 4.57 -18.42
N PHE A 116 4.76 3.29 -18.46
CA PHE A 116 5.59 2.16 -18.05
C PHE A 116 6.94 2.10 -18.78
N GLU A 117 6.95 2.25 -20.11
CA GLU A 117 8.17 2.22 -20.93
C GLU A 117 9.15 3.36 -20.62
N ASN A 118 8.67 4.44 -20.00
CA ASN A 118 9.49 5.60 -19.63
C ASN A 118 10.00 5.55 -18.19
N LEU A 119 9.64 4.51 -17.44
CA LEU A 119 10.13 4.32 -16.08
C LEU A 119 11.57 3.80 -16.08
N PRO A 120 12.44 4.29 -15.17
CA PRO A 120 13.76 3.72 -15.01
C PRO A 120 13.65 2.28 -14.48
N HIS A 121 14.64 1.46 -14.79
CA HIS A 121 14.70 0.06 -14.35
C HIS A 121 14.57 -0.12 -12.82
N ASN A 122 14.99 0.87 -12.04
CA ASN A 122 14.94 0.83 -10.57
C ASN A 122 13.58 1.27 -9.99
N SER A 123 12.52 1.25 -10.80
CA SER A 123 11.17 1.56 -10.34
C SER A 123 10.62 0.44 -9.45
N ILE A 124 10.15 0.82 -8.26
CA ILE A 124 9.63 -0.12 -7.27
C ILE A 124 8.27 0.32 -6.76
N ASN A 125 7.41 -0.64 -6.47
CA ASN A 125 6.09 -0.42 -5.91
C ASN A 125 6.03 -0.90 -4.46
N LEU A 126 5.35 -0.11 -3.63
CA LEU A 126 4.89 -0.53 -2.31
C LEU A 126 3.48 -1.11 -2.44
N HIS A 127 3.40 -2.44 -2.41
CA HIS A 127 2.13 -3.16 -2.32
C HIS A 127 1.74 -3.40 -0.86
N LEU A 128 0.51 -3.07 -0.46
CA LEU A 128 0.03 -3.27 0.92
C LEU A 128 -0.49 -4.69 1.15
N GLY A 129 0.34 -5.68 0.79
CA GLY A 129 0.09 -7.09 1.05
C GLY A 129 1.41 -7.86 1.04
N ILE A 130 1.43 -9.01 1.72
CA ILE A 130 2.58 -9.92 1.71
C ILE A 130 2.53 -10.78 0.45
N SER A 131 3.32 -10.44 -0.57
CA SER A 131 3.39 -11.22 -1.81
C SER A 131 4.23 -12.51 -1.65
N PRO A 132 3.88 -13.62 -2.33
CA PRO A 132 2.72 -13.77 -3.21
C PRO A 132 1.39 -14.05 -2.48
N ARG A 133 1.40 -14.22 -1.13
CA ARG A 133 0.25 -14.69 -0.34
C ARG A 133 -1.01 -13.82 -0.51
N TYR A 134 -0.85 -12.51 -0.44
CA TYR A 134 -1.92 -11.50 -0.50
C TYR A 134 -1.61 -10.46 -1.58
N ARG A 135 -2.00 -10.74 -2.84
CA ARG A 135 -1.86 -9.83 -3.99
C ARG A 135 -3.18 -9.16 -4.38
N GLY A 136 -3.08 -8.05 -5.11
CA GLY A 136 -4.25 -7.36 -5.66
C GLY A 136 -4.91 -6.39 -4.68
N SER A 137 -6.23 -6.45 -4.57
CA SER A 137 -7.06 -5.43 -3.90
C SER A 137 -7.37 -5.80 -2.44
N ALA A 138 -7.51 -4.77 -1.59
CA ALA A 138 -7.90 -4.90 -0.17
C ALA A 138 -7.01 -5.86 0.63
N THR A 139 -5.72 -5.90 0.34
CA THR A 139 -4.76 -6.89 0.87
C THR A 139 -4.36 -6.72 2.33
N LEU A 140 -4.74 -5.62 2.97
CA LEU A 140 -4.69 -5.49 4.44
C LEU A 140 -5.97 -5.98 5.12
N PHE A 141 -7.05 -6.19 4.37
CA PHE A 141 -8.31 -6.75 4.88
C PHE A 141 -8.29 -8.28 4.89
N TRP A 142 -7.83 -8.91 3.80
CA TRP A 142 -7.85 -10.37 3.66
C TRP A 142 -7.13 -11.13 4.79
N PRO A 143 -5.98 -10.70 5.31
CA PRO A 143 -5.36 -11.35 6.46
C PRO A 143 -6.30 -11.45 7.66
N PHE A 144 -7.06 -10.38 7.97
CA PHE A 144 -8.06 -10.41 9.04
C PHE A 144 -9.23 -11.34 8.72
N TYR A 145 -9.73 -11.31 7.47
CA TYR A 145 -10.78 -12.24 7.05
C TYR A 145 -10.38 -13.71 7.21
N PHE A 146 -9.10 -14.05 6.99
CA PHE A 146 -8.57 -15.40 7.21
C PHE A 146 -8.04 -15.65 8.63
N MET A 147 -8.27 -14.75 9.58
CA MET A 147 -7.79 -14.86 10.98
C MET A 147 -6.26 -14.88 11.12
N GLU A 148 -5.56 -14.21 10.20
CA GLU A 148 -4.10 -14.08 10.14
C GLU A 148 -3.63 -12.61 10.31
N PRO A 149 -3.96 -11.91 11.42
CA PRO A 149 -3.68 -10.47 11.56
C PRO A 149 -2.17 -10.14 11.51
N ASN A 150 -1.29 -11.07 11.88
CA ASN A 150 0.16 -10.95 11.74
C ASN A 150 0.68 -10.97 10.30
N LEU A 151 -0.17 -11.29 9.32
CA LEU A 151 0.17 -11.27 7.90
C LEU A 151 -0.39 -10.03 7.19
N ALA A 152 -1.01 -9.11 7.92
CA ALA A 152 -1.27 -7.75 7.43
C ALA A 152 0.06 -6.98 7.39
N GLY A 153 0.53 -6.73 6.18
CA GLY A 153 1.85 -6.18 5.92
C GLY A 153 1.98 -5.67 4.50
N SER A 154 3.22 -5.43 4.08
CA SER A 154 3.54 -4.84 2.80
C SER A 154 4.72 -5.53 2.11
N THR A 155 4.83 -5.31 0.81
CA THR A 155 5.92 -5.80 -0.02
C THR A 155 6.42 -4.68 -0.92
N PHE A 156 7.72 -4.39 -0.86
CA PHE A 156 8.44 -3.67 -1.88
C PHE A 156 8.87 -4.64 -2.97
N HIS A 157 8.48 -4.37 -4.20
CA HIS A 157 8.86 -5.19 -5.35
C HIS A 157 9.12 -4.33 -6.58
N HIS A 158 9.91 -4.86 -7.51
CA HIS A 158 10.02 -4.27 -8.84
C HIS A 158 8.68 -4.34 -9.55
N ILE A 159 8.36 -3.31 -10.33
CA ILE A 159 7.24 -3.38 -11.26
C ILE A 159 7.63 -4.20 -12.49
N ILE A 160 6.69 -4.98 -12.98
CA ILE A 160 6.73 -5.62 -14.29
C ILE A 160 5.34 -5.41 -14.94
N SER A 161 5.15 -5.88 -16.17
CA SER A 161 3.85 -5.81 -16.86
C SER A 161 2.72 -6.47 -16.06
N GLU A 162 3.03 -7.55 -15.36
CA GLU A 162 2.12 -8.28 -14.49
C GLU A 162 1.99 -7.61 -13.11
N PRO A 163 0.75 -7.33 -12.63
CA PRO A 163 0.52 -6.73 -11.32
C PRO A 163 1.10 -7.56 -10.16
N ASP A 164 1.79 -6.88 -9.24
CA ASP A 164 2.35 -7.43 -8.00
C ASP A 164 3.21 -8.70 -8.15
N ALA A 165 3.77 -8.94 -9.34
CA ALA A 165 4.46 -10.19 -9.68
C ALA A 165 5.98 -10.05 -9.86
N GLY A 166 6.51 -8.81 -9.82
CA GLY A 166 7.95 -8.58 -9.94
C GLY A 166 8.73 -9.04 -8.70
N ASN A 167 10.05 -9.10 -8.84
CA ASN A 167 10.94 -9.57 -7.77
C ASN A 167 10.79 -8.75 -6.49
N ILE A 168 10.72 -9.45 -5.35
CA ILE A 168 10.62 -8.86 -4.03
C ILE A 168 11.98 -8.28 -3.64
N ILE A 169 11.93 -7.11 -3.02
CA ILE A 169 13.09 -6.41 -2.44
C ILE A 169 13.05 -6.54 -0.92
N HIS A 170 11.89 -6.25 -0.32
CA HIS A 170 11.71 -6.22 1.13
C HIS A 170 10.24 -6.42 1.48
N GLN A 171 9.96 -7.06 2.60
CA GLN A 171 8.62 -7.23 3.15
C GLN A 171 8.56 -6.72 4.57
N SER A 172 7.41 -6.21 4.96
CA SER A 172 7.23 -5.61 6.27
C SER A 172 5.90 -5.97 6.90
N THR A 173 5.92 -6.12 8.21
CA THR A 173 4.73 -6.25 9.05
C THR A 173 4.94 -5.35 10.27
N PRO A 174 3.94 -4.57 10.70
CA PRO A 174 4.08 -3.75 11.88
C PRO A 174 4.14 -4.62 13.14
N LYS A 175 4.65 -4.04 14.22
CA LYS A 175 4.43 -4.60 15.55
C LYS A 175 2.95 -4.49 15.91
N LEU A 176 2.36 -5.62 16.28
CA LEU A 176 0.99 -5.70 16.78
C LEU A 176 0.92 -5.39 18.27
N GLU A 177 -0.09 -4.63 18.68
CA GLU A 177 -0.39 -4.28 20.07
C GLU A 177 -1.82 -4.72 20.43
N LEU A 178 -2.06 -5.00 21.73
CA LEU A 178 -3.31 -5.60 22.20
C LEU A 178 -4.59 -4.86 21.79
N ASN A 179 -4.52 -3.53 21.63
CA ASN A 179 -5.67 -2.70 21.30
C ASN A 179 -5.73 -2.30 19.82
N ASP A 180 -4.92 -2.93 18.96
CA ASP A 180 -4.93 -2.63 17.53
C ASP A 180 -6.17 -3.21 16.86
N THR A 181 -6.91 -2.34 16.16
CA THR A 181 -7.95 -2.72 15.21
C THR A 181 -7.34 -3.05 13.85
N ILE A 182 -8.15 -3.57 12.92
CA ILE A 182 -7.75 -3.74 11.51
C ILE A 182 -7.15 -2.47 10.90
N HIS A 183 -7.68 -1.30 11.25
CA HIS A 183 -7.22 -0.02 10.70
C HIS A 183 -6.01 0.55 11.44
N ASP A 184 -5.79 0.22 12.72
CA ASP A 184 -4.51 0.52 13.39
C ASP A 184 -3.38 -0.27 12.73
N VAL A 185 -3.56 -1.58 12.50
CA VAL A 185 -2.56 -2.41 11.82
C VAL A 185 -2.29 -1.92 10.40
N ALA A 186 -3.34 -1.50 9.68
CA ALA A 186 -3.17 -0.92 8.35
C ALA A 186 -2.32 0.37 8.37
N CYS A 187 -2.60 1.28 9.31
CA CYS A 187 -1.83 2.52 9.43
C CYS A 187 -0.39 2.26 9.87
N LYS A 188 -0.19 1.39 10.86
CA LYS A 188 1.13 0.98 11.34
C LYS A 188 1.96 0.30 10.25
N THR A 189 1.33 -0.50 9.38
CA THR A 189 2.00 -1.11 8.21
C THR A 189 2.60 -0.04 7.30
N ILE A 190 1.86 1.03 7.05
CA ILE A 190 2.31 2.14 6.19
C ILE A 190 3.43 2.92 6.87
N ILE A 191 3.34 3.16 8.19
CA ILE A 191 4.40 3.81 8.97
C ILE A 191 5.69 2.99 8.89
N GLN A 192 5.63 1.70 9.21
CA GLN A 192 6.78 0.80 9.12
C GLN A 192 7.35 0.78 7.70
N SER A 193 6.50 0.68 6.67
CA SER A 193 6.96 0.71 5.27
C SER A 193 7.64 2.05 4.91
N THR A 194 7.16 3.15 5.47
CA THR A 194 7.77 4.48 5.27
C THR A 194 9.15 4.57 5.91
N GLU A 195 9.37 3.90 7.04
CA GLU A 195 10.69 3.78 7.66
C GLU A 195 11.59 2.85 6.83
N ASP A 196 11.05 1.72 6.37
CA ASP A 196 11.80 0.75 5.61
C ASP A 196 12.30 1.33 4.27
N ILE A 197 11.47 2.11 3.55
CA ILE A 197 11.90 2.72 2.29
C ILE A 197 13.05 3.71 2.49
N ILE A 198 13.11 4.41 3.63
CA ILE A 198 14.20 5.35 3.93
C ILE A 198 15.53 4.60 4.02
N GLU A 199 15.55 3.40 4.60
CA GLU A 199 16.75 2.56 4.65
C GLU A 199 17.01 1.90 3.29
N LEU A 200 15.97 1.50 2.54
CA LEU A 200 16.14 0.98 1.18
C LEU A 200 16.77 2.03 0.25
N ILE A 201 16.37 3.30 0.33
CA ILE A 201 16.98 4.39 -0.44
C ILE A 201 18.46 4.52 -0.08
N LYS A 202 18.81 4.46 1.22
CA LYS A 202 20.21 4.51 1.67
C LYS A 202 21.05 3.36 1.09
N ILE A 203 20.55 2.12 1.20
CA ILE A 203 21.21 0.93 0.62
C ILE A 203 21.40 1.10 -0.89
N PHE A 204 20.43 1.70 -1.57
CA PHE A 204 20.50 1.95 -3.01
C PHE A 204 21.53 3.05 -3.35
N GLU A 205 21.64 4.12 -2.57
CA GLU A 205 22.67 5.15 -2.76
C GLU A 205 24.09 4.55 -2.60
N GLU A 206 24.26 3.62 -1.66
CA GLU A 206 25.55 2.97 -1.40
C GLU A 206 25.92 1.92 -2.46
N ASN A 207 24.94 1.13 -2.94
CA ASN A 207 25.20 -0.07 -3.75
C ASN A 207 24.67 0.01 -5.19
N SER A 208 23.96 1.08 -5.55
CA SER A 208 23.22 1.24 -6.81
C SER A 208 22.25 0.08 -7.14
N SER A 209 21.90 -0.73 -6.15
CA SER A 209 21.09 -1.94 -6.30
C SER A 209 20.58 -2.47 -4.96
N TRP A 210 19.58 -3.35 -5.04
CA TRP A 210 19.10 -4.15 -3.92
C TRP A 210 19.27 -5.64 -4.21
N LYS A 211 19.33 -6.47 -3.17
CA LYS A 211 19.13 -7.91 -3.33
C LYS A 211 17.71 -8.17 -3.86
N LYS A 212 17.54 -9.12 -4.76
CA LYS A 212 16.24 -9.42 -5.39
C LYS A 212 15.88 -10.86 -5.12
N PHE A 213 14.63 -11.09 -4.79
CA PHE A 213 14.11 -12.40 -4.47
C PHE A 213 12.93 -12.71 -5.38
N ASN A 214 13.04 -13.80 -6.14
CA ASN A 214 11.94 -14.25 -6.98
C ASN A 214 10.74 -14.61 -6.09
N GLN A 215 9.54 -14.20 -6.51
CA GLN A 215 8.33 -14.66 -5.85
C GLN A 215 8.17 -16.18 -6.06
N LYS A 216 8.23 -16.95 -4.97
CA LYS A 216 8.04 -18.41 -4.99
C LYS A 216 6.74 -18.77 -4.29
N GLY A 217 6.01 -19.72 -4.85
CA GLY A 217 4.82 -20.32 -4.24
C GLY A 217 3.48 -19.83 -4.81
N THR A 218 2.42 -20.54 -4.44
CA THR A 218 1.04 -20.23 -4.81
C THR A 218 0.43 -19.34 -3.74
N GLY A 219 0.18 -18.08 -4.05
CA GLY A 219 -0.61 -17.19 -3.20
C GLY A 219 -1.91 -16.75 -3.88
N LYS A 220 -2.69 -15.91 -3.21
CA LYS A 220 -4.01 -15.47 -3.69
C LYS A 220 -3.89 -14.09 -4.32
N ASN A 221 -4.53 -13.91 -5.48
CA ASN A 221 -4.71 -12.60 -6.11
C ASN A 221 -6.18 -12.21 -5.99
N PHE A 222 -6.46 -11.14 -5.25
CA PHE A 222 -7.81 -10.66 -5.02
C PHE A 222 -8.13 -9.49 -5.93
N LEU A 223 -9.27 -9.54 -6.59
CA LEU A 223 -9.81 -8.46 -7.39
C LEU A 223 -10.70 -7.55 -6.54
N LYS A 224 -10.93 -6.32 -7.01
CA LYS A 224 -11.82 -5.36 -6.32
C LYS A 224 -13.22 -5.94 -6.05
N ASN A 225 -13.72 -6.78 -6.97
CA ASN A 225 -15.05 -7.40 -6.86
C ASN A 225 -15.08 -8.64 -5.94
N ASP A 226 -13.94 -9.14 -5.50
CA ASP A 226 -13.89 -10.24 -4.52
C ASP A 226 -14.28 -9.73 -3.13
N PHE A 227 -13.97 -8.46 -2.82
CA PHE A 227 -14.42 -7.84 -1.59
C PHE A 227 -15.93 -7.61 -1.62
N LYS A 228 -16.63 -8.13 -0.61
CA LYS A 228 -18.07 -8.01 -0.41
C LYS A 228 -18.33 -7.52 1.01
N ALA A 229 -19.41 -6.75 1.21
CA ALA A 229 -19.72 -6.15 2.51
C ALA A 229 -19.97 -7.23 3.58
N GLU A 230 -20.53 -8.36 3.17
CA GLU A 230 -20.82 -9.55 3.96
C GLU A 230 -19.56 -10.15 4.61
N HIS A 231 -18.38 -9.96 3.99
CA HIS A 231 -17.12 -10.40 4.60
C HIS A 231 -16.78 -9.62 5.87
N LEU A 232 -17.33 -8.41 6.06
CA LEU A 232 -17.11 -7.59 7.26
C LEU A 232 -17.79 -8.17 8.51
N ARG A 233 -18.75 -9.08 8.35
CA ARG A 233 -19.35 -9.80 9.49
C ARG A 233 -18.30 -10.58 10.29
N VAL A 234 -17.29 -11.13 9.62
CA VAL A 234 -16.15 -11.76 10.30
C VAL A 234 -15.46 -10.72 11.18
N ILE A 235 -15.19 -9.53 10.66
CA ILE A 235 -14.48 -8.48 11.40
C ILE A 235 -15.29 -7.99 12.59
N TYR A 236 -16.55 -7.61 12.37
CA TYR A 236 -17.31 -6.85 13.37
C TYR A 236 -18.32 -7.67 14.16
N ASP A 237 -18.94 -8.70 13.56
CA ASP A 237 -19.98 -9.45 14.26
C ASP A 237 -19.37 -10.58 15.10
N ILE A 238 -18.33 -11.23 14.56
CA ILE A 238 -17.66 -12.36 15.24
C ILE A 238 -16.60 -11.85 16.22
N PHE A 239 -15.77 -10.91 15.78
CA PHE A 239 -14.60 -10.48 16.55
C PHE A 239 -14.74 -9.09 17.15
N ASP A 240 -15.74 -8.29 16.76
CA ASP A 240 -15.85 -6.86 17.13
C ASP A 240 -14.51 -6.09 16.99
N ASP A 241 -13.78 -6.36 15.90
CA ASP A 241 -12.45 -5.78 15.60
C ASP A 241 -11.31 -6.14 16.59
N ASP A 242 -11.53 -7.06 17.55
CA ASP A 242 -10.55 -7.49 18.55
C ASP A 242 -9.60 -8.61 18.07
N MET A 243 -9.49 -8.84 16.76
CA MET A 243 -8.69 -9.97 16.23
C MET A 243 -7.22 -9.92 16.61
N VAL A 244 -6.62 -8.73 16.72
CA VAL A 244 -5.22 -8.61 17.15
C VAL A 244 -5.06 -9.09 18.59
N LYS A 245 -5.95 -8.67 19.49
CA LYS A 245 -5.99 -9.14 20.88
C LYS A 245 -6.10 -10.67 20.92
N LYS A 246 -7.06 -11.24 20.20
CA LYS A 246 -7.29 -12.69 20.14
C LYS A 246 -6.06 -13.46 19.64
N TYR A 247 -5.38 -12.94 18.62
CA TYR A 247 -4.13 -13.53 18.12
C TYR A 247 -3.00 -13.44 19.16
N LEU A 248 -2.79 -12.28 19.80
CA LEU A 248 -1.73 -12.09 20.80
C LEU A 248 -1.96 -12.91 22.07
N GLU A 249 -3.22 -13.15 22.46
CA GLU A 249 -3.60 -14.02 23.57
C GLU A 249 -3.58 -15.52 23.20
N GLY A 250 -3.29 -15.87 21.94
CA GLY A 250 -3.15 -17.26 21.48
C GLY A 250 -4.46 -17.96 21.11
N PHE A 251 -5.57 -17.22 20.96
CA PHE A 251 -6.86 -17.78 20.54
C PHE A 251 -6.99 -17.97 19.02
N LEU A 252 -6.13 -17.34 18.22
CA LEU A 252 -6.08 -17.51 16.77
C LEU A 252 -4.76 -18.15 16.36
N ASP A 253 -4.84 -19.28 15.64
CA ASP A 253 -3.68 -19.89 15.02
C ASP A 253 -3.36 -19.18 13.70
N SER A 254 -2.16 -18.62 13.60
CA SER A 254 -1.65 -18.05 12.36
C SER A 254 -0.17 -18.33 12.21
N LYS A 255 0.20 -18.76 11.00
CA LYS A 255 1.57 -19.15 10.70
C LYS A 255 2.49 -17.93 10.79
N LYS A 256 3.59 -18.09 11.53
CA LYS A 256 4.74 -17.20 11.40
C LYS A 256 5.39 -17.45 10.04
N ILE A 257 5.62 -16.38 9.29
CA ILE A 257 6.35 -16.45 8.03
C ILE A 257 7.70 -15.75 8.19
N ASN A 258 8.71 -16.29 7.52
CA ASN A 258 9.98 -15.60 7.36
C ASN A 258 9.80 -14.54 6.27
N LEU A 259 9.80 -13.27 6.67
CA LEU A 259 9.75 -12.16 5.73
C LEU A 259 11.04 -12.09 4.91
N ILE A 260 10.91 -11.75 3.64
CA ILE A 260 12.07 -11.37 2.82
C ILE A 260 12.54 -9.99 3.27
N LYS A 261 13.79 -9.88 3.70
CA LYS A 261 14.37 -8.66 4.28
C LYS A 261 15.70 -8.30 3.61
N GLN A 262 15.93 -7.00 3.40
CA GLN A 262 17.25 -6.47 3.03
C GLN A 262 18.17 -6.33 4.25
N PHE A 263 17.58 -6.03 5.40
CA PHE A 263 18.19 -5.72 6.69
C PHE A 263 17.26 -6.23 7.81
#